data_AF-W1PQS2-F1
#
_entry.id   AF-W1PQS2-F1
#
_cell.length_a   1.000
_cell.length_b   1.000
_cell.length_c   1.000
_cell.angle_alpha   90.00
_cell.angle_beta   90.00
_cell.angle_gamma   90.00
#
_symmetry.space_group_name_H-M   'P 1'
#
loop_
_entity.id
_entity.type
_entity.pdbx_description
1 polymer ?
#
loop_
_entity_poly.entity_id
_entity_poly.type
_entity_poly.pdbx_seq_one_letter_code
_entity_poly.pdbx_strand_id
1 'polypeptide(L)'
;MKVLVVVVVVMVSMANVSIGGCAASCNSQGLNVCAGALFKSIPPSTSCCSKLKQQAPCMCQYSKDPHLHNFIASPNAKNIAQKCGTPLPNC
;
A
#
# COMPACT_ATOMS: atom_id res chain seq x y z
N MET A 1 -11.65 32.13 29.04
CA MET A 1 -12.52 31.08 28.49
C MET A 1 -12.28 30.99 26.99
N LYS A 2 -11.80 29.82 26.56
CA LYS A 2 -11.89 29.24 25.21
C LYS A 2 -11.45 30.08 24.01
N VAL A 3 -10.16 30.06 23.71
CA VAL A 3 -9.70 30.04 22.30
C VAL A 3 -8.46 29.13 22.24
N LEU A 4 -8.46 27.88 22.72
CA LEU A 4 -9.11 26.68 22.16
C LEU A 4 -9.65 26.85 20.73
N VAL A 5 -8.79 27.24 19.80
CA VAL A 5 -8.90 26.68 18.45
C VAL A 5 -7.53 26.13 18.11
N VAL A 6 -7.34 24.93 18.63
CA VAL A 6 -6.30 23.98 18.31
C VAL A 6 -5.97 24.08 16.83
N VAL A 7 -4.71 24.44 16.55
CA VAL A 7 -3.91 24.03 15.39
C VAL A 7 -4.79 23.41 14.32
N VAL A 8 -5.22 24.22 13.36
CA VAL A 8 -5.79 23.75 12.10
C VAL A 8 -4.71 22.87 11.48
N VAL A 9 -4.79 21.58 11.80
CA VAL A 9 -3.97 20.52 11.26
C VAL A 9 -4.09 20.70 9.76
N VAL A 10 -2.98 21.11 9.17
CA VAL A 10 -2.78 21.21 7.73
C VAL A 10 -3.26 19.89 7.17
N MET A 11 -4.50 19.88 6.66
CA MET A 11 -5.00 18.78 5.86
C MET A 11 -4.17 18.86 4.59
N VAL A 12 -3.03 18.18 4.62
CA VAL A 12 -2.25 17.84 3.44
C VAL A 12 -3.24 17.11 2.55
N SER A 13 -3.77 17.84 1.57
CA SER A 13 -4.54 17.31 0.47
C SER A 13 -3.61 16.38 -0.28
N MET A 14 -3.61 15.11 0.10
CA MET A 14 -2.98 14.05 -0.67
C MET A 14 -3.68 14.08 -2.03
N ALA A 15 -2.94 14.51 -3.04
CA ALA A 15 -3.41 14.58 -4.40
C ALA A 15 -3.83 13.18 -4.83
N ASN A 16 -5.14 12.96 -4.94
CA ASN A 16 -5.72 11.73 -5.47
C ASN A 16 -5.49 11.75 -6.98
N VAL A 17 -4.28 11.45 -7.44
CA VAL A 17 -4.03 11.21 -8.87
C VAL A 17 -4.53 9.81 -9.19
N SER A 18 -5.86 9.67 -9.24
CA SER A 18 -6.54 8.46 -9.70
C SER A 18 -6.41 8.38 -11.21
N ILE A 19 -5.28 7.86 -11.69
CA ILE A 19 -5.14 7.44 -13.08
C ILE A 19 -5.38 5.94 -13.12
N GLY A 20 -6.62 5.57 -13.44
CA GLY A 20 -6.94 4.25 -14.01
C GLY A 20 -7.43 3.18 -13.02
N GLY A 21 -8.72 2.85 -13.15
CA GLY A 21 -9.21 1.48 -12.99
C GLY A 21 -9.61 1.05 -11.58
N CYS A 22 -10.93 1.05 -11.34
CA CYS A 22 -11.65 0.40 -10.24
C CYS A 22 -11.44 1.02 -8.85
N ALA A 23 -12.55 1.44 -8.24
CA ALA A 23 -12.66 2.12 -6.95
C ALA A 23 -12.28 1.23 -5.74
N ALA A 24 -11.07 0.67 -5.72
CA ALA A 24 -10.43 0.30 -4.47
C ALA A 24 -9.87 1.60 -3.88
N SER A 25 -10.48 2.13 -2.82
CA SER A 25 -9.84 3.18 -2.03
C SER A 25 -8.45 2.67 -1.63
N CYS A 26 -7.39 3.30 -2.15
CA CYS A 26 -6.02 2.90 -1.89
C CYS A 26 -5.73 3.04 -0.39
N ASN A 27 -5.86 1.92 0.32
CA ASN A 27 -5.66 1.83 1.76
C ASN A 27 -4.55 0.82 2.06
N SER A 28 -3.34 1.34 2.32
CA SER A 28 -2.16 0.54 2.66
C SER A 28 -2.35 -0.32 3.92
N GLN A 29 -3.23 0.06 4.86
CA GLN A 29 -3.51 -0.75 6.05
C GLN A 29 -4.08 -2.14 5.68
N GLY A 30 -4.78 -2.24 4.55
CA GLY A 30 -5.30 -3.50 4.03
C GLY A 30 -4.20 -4.52 3.65
N LEU A 31 -2.95 -4.08 3.49
CA LEU A 31 -1.79 -4.92 3.22
C LEU A 31 -1.10 -5.44 4.50
N ASN A 32 -1.51 -4.99 5.69
CA ASN A 32 -0.93 -5.45 6.96
C ASN A 32 -1.13 -6.97 7.17
N VAL A 33 -2.16 -7.56 6.55
CA VAL A 33 -2.35 -9.02 6.50
C VAL A 33 -1.18 -9.77 5.83
N CYS A 34 -0.36 -9.07 5.02
CA CYS A 34 0.86 -9.58 4.41
C CYS A 34 2.11 -9.40 5.27
N ALA A 35 2.03 -8.71 6.42
CA ALA A 35 3.19 -8.40 7.27
C ALA A 35 3.95 -9.66 7.70
N GLY A 36 3.24 -10.75 8.01
CA GLY A 36 3.87 -12.04 8.32
C GLY A 36 4.76 -12.53 7.18
N ALA A 37 4.25 -12.51 5.94
CA ALA A 37 5.02 -12.90 4.75
C ALA A 37 6.17 -11.94 4.46
N LEU A 38 5.97 -10.63 4.68
CA LEU A 38 6.99 -9.60 4.44
C LEU A 38 8.16 -9.70 5.43
N PHE A 39 7.88 -9.81 6.72
CA PHE A 39 8.91 -9.75 7.77
C PHE A 39 9.48 -11.11 8.15
N LYS A 40 8.69 -12.19 8.07
CA LYS A 40 9.13 -13.55 8.44
C LYS A 40 9.53 -14.40 7.24
N SER A 41 9.45 -13.85 6.02
CA SER A 41 9.75 -14.56 4.77
C SER A 41 8.99 -15.89 4.62
N ILE A 42 7.76 -15.95 5.14
CA ILE A 42 6.87 -17.11 5.02
C ILE A 42 5.97 -16.98 3.78
N PRO A 43 5.44 -18.09 3.24
CA PRO A 43 4.50 -18.04 2.13
C PRO A 43 3.28 -17.13 2.43
N PRO A 44 2.78 -16.36 1.45
CA PRO A 44 1.64 -15.47 1.65
C PRO A 44 0.35 -16.25 1.86
N SER A 45 -0.50 -15.76 2.75
CA SER A 45 -1.84 -16.30 2.96
C SER A 45 -2.77 -15.96 1.79
N THR A 46 -3.85 -16.72 1.63
CA THR A 46 -4.89 -16.42 0.62
C THR A 46 -5.46 -15.01 0.80
N SER A 47 -5.69 -14.59 2.05
CA SER A 47 -6.18 -13.24 2.36
C SER A 47 -5.17 -12.16 1.96
N CYS A 48 -3.87 -12.40 2.15
CA CYS A 48 -2.81 -11.51 1.66
C CYS A 48 -2.87 -11.37 0.14
N CYS A 49 -2.89 -12.48 -0.60
CA CYS A 49 -2.95 -12.41 -2.06
C CYS A 49 -4.23 -11.74 -2.58
N SER A 50 -5.38 -12.00 -1.95
CA SER A 50 -6.64 -11.34 -2.31
C SER A 50 -6.58 -9.83 -2.11
N LYS A 51 -5.99 -9.36 -0.99
CA LYS A 51 -5.83 -7.93 -0.73
C LYS A 51 -4.81 -7.28 -1.64
N LEU A 52 -3.70 -7.98 -1.95
CA LEU A 52 -2.70 -7.49 -2.88
C LEU A 52 -3.28 -7.32 -4.30
N LYS A 53 -4.09 -8.29 -4.77
CA LYS A 53 -4.82 -8.21 -6.04
C LYS A 53 -5.79 -7.03 -6.08
N GLN A 54 -6.56 -6.82 -5.01
CA GLN A 54 -7.48 -5.68 -4.91
C GLN A 54 -6.76 -4.34 -4.99
N GLN A 55 -5.51 -4.25 -4.50
CA GLN A 55 -4.73 -3.03 -4.46
C GLN A 55 -3.65 -2.93 -5.55
N ALA A 56 -3.65 -3.85 -6.52
CA ALA A 56 -2.76 -3.79 -7.68
C ALA A 56 -2.72 -2.41 -8.36
N PRO A 57 -3.85 -1.71 -8.63
CA PRO A 57 -3.80 -0.38 -9.25
C PRO A 57 -3.13 0.69 -8.37
N CYS A 58 -3.10 0.49 -7.05
CA CYS A 58 -2.49 1.42 -6.09
C CYS A 58 -0.98 1.22 -5.90
N MET A 59 -0.39 0.12 -6.39
CA MET A 59 1.03 -0.20 -6.15
C MET A 59 1.98 0.90 -6.63
N CYS A 60 1.70 1.53 -7.77
CA CYS A 60 2.49 2.65 -8.26
C CYS A 60 2.45 3.85 -7.32
N GLN A 61 1.28 4.15 -6.77
CA GLN A 61 1.13 5.26 -5.83
C GLN A 61 1.94 5.00 -4.56
N TYR A 62 1.89 3.78 -4.03
CA TYR A 62 2.67 3.44 -2.85
C TYR A 62 4.18 3.38 -3.13
N SER A 63 4.61 2.98 -4.34
CA SER A 63 6.02 3.03 -4.72
C SER A 63 6.59 4.46 -4.74
N LYS A 64 5.74 5.45 -5.00
CA LYS A 64 6.11 6.88 -4.98
C LYS A 64 6.15 7.48 -3.58
N ASP A 65 5.52 6.84 -2.61
CA ASP A 65 5.59 7.26 -1.21
C ASP A 65 6.94 6.80 -0.62
N PRO A 66 7.85 7.72 -0.23
CA PRO A 66 9.16 7.36 0.28
C PRO A 66 9.11 6.53 1.58
N HIS A 67 8.02 6.62 2.35
CA HIS A 67 7.81 5.79 3.54
C HIS A 67 7.44 4.35 3.20
N LEU A 68 6.83 4.11 2.04
CA LEU A 68 6.39 2.77 1.60
C LEU A 68 7.31 2.16 0.53
N HIS A 69 8.05 3.00 -0.20
CA HIS A 69 8.93 2.63 -1.31
C HIS A 69 9.89 1.51 -0.91
N ASN A 70 10.62 1.68 0.19
CA ASN A 70 11.61 0.69 0.65
C ASN A 70 10.98 -0.68 0.94
N PHE A 71 9.75 -0.69 1.43
CA PHE A 71 9.03 -1.93 1.72
C PHE A 71 8.58 -2.61 0.42
N ILE A 72 8.09 -1.85 -0.55
CA ILE A 72 7.60 -2.36 -1.85
C ILE A 72 8.76 -2.80 -2.75
N ALA A 73 9.87 -2.09 -2.72
CA ALA A 73 11.08 -2.41 -3.47
C ALA A 73 11.85 -3.61 -2.89
N SER A 74 11.53 -4.03 -1.66
CA SER A 74 12.22 -5.12 -0.97
C SER A 74 12.11 -6.46 -1.72
N PRO A 75 13.13 -7.34 -1.62
CA PRO A 75 13.08 -8.67 -2.24
C PRO A 75 11.87 -9.51 -1.78
N ASN A 76 11.48 -9.38 -0.51
CA ASN A 76 10.35 -10.11 0.06
C ASN A 76 9.02 -9.63 -0.55
N ALA A 77 8.82 -8.31 -0.71
CA ALA A 77 7.62 -7.79 -1.36
C ALA A 77 7.52 -8.25 -2.81
N LYS A 78 8.64 -8.23 -3.56
CA LYS A 78 8.71 -8.77 -4.92
C LYS A 78 8.36 -10.26 -4.98
N ASN A 79 8.87 -11.05 -4.03
CA ASN A 79 8.56 -12.47 -3.96
C ASN A 79 7.08 -12.73 -3.67
N ILE A 80 6.48 -12.00 -2.72
CA ILE A 80 5.06 -12.10 -2.40
C ILE A 80 4.20 -11.74 -3.61
N ALA A 81 4.53 -10.63 -4.28
CA ALA A 81 3.88 -10.19 -5.50
C ALA A 81 3.90 -11.28 -6.59
N GLN A 82 5.05 -11.93 -6.79
CA GLN A 82 5.17 -13.06 -7.73
C GLN A 82 4.34 -14.27 -7.29
N LYS A 83 4.42 -14.67 -6.02
CA LYS A 83 3.66 -15.81 -5.47
C LYS A 83 2.15 -15.61 -5.53
N CYS A 84 1.68 -14.38 -5.38
CA CYS A 84 0.27 -14.02 -5.47
C CYS A 84 -0.22 -13.79 -6.91
N GLY A 85 0.65 -13.82 -7.93
CA GLY A 85 0.29 -13.54 -9.31
C GLY A 85 -0.04 -12.07 -9.57
N THR A 86 0.59 -11.16 -8.82
CA THR A 86 0.43 -9.70 -8.92
C THR A 86 1.81 -9.05 -8.98
N PRO A 87 2.60 -9.30 -10.05
CA PRO A 87 3.92 -8.68 -10.18
C PRO A 87 3.81 -7.17 -10.03
N LEU A 88 4.75 -6.58 -9.29
CA LEU A 88 4.75 -5.14 -9.04
C LEU A 88 4.91 -4.41 -10.39
N PRO A 89 4.06 -3.40 -10.68
CA PRO A 89 4.16 -2.62 -11.91
C PRO A 89 5.47 -1.82 -11.93
N ASN A 90 6.04 -1.63 -13.13
CA ASN A 90 7.08 -0.62 -13.35
C ASN A 90 6.41 0.74 -13.41
N CYS A 91 6.65 1.54 -12.38
CA CYS A 91 6.28 2.92 -12.21
C CYS A 91 7.48 3.62 -11.57
#